data_AF-A0AAU0R552-F1
#
_entry.id   AF-A0AAU0R552-F1
#
_cell.length_a   1.000
_cell.length_b   1.000
_cell.length_c   1.000
_cell.angle_alpha   90.00
_cell.angle_beta   90.00
_cell.angle_gamma   90.00
#
_symmetry.space_group_name_H-M   'P 1'
#
loop_
_entity.id
_entity.type
_entity.pdbx_description
1 polymer ?
#
loop_
_entity_poly.entity_id
_entity_poly.type
_entity_poly.pdbx_seq_one_letter_code
_entity_poly.pdbx_strand_id
1 'polypeptide(L)'
;MAMFNIIASIDDTADFYEILRSISEMPRRFVNIFPVVSSNLQSFDGVGITVSGKELDNLFKIKEELFQVLVFLWEKKFIVRELYNGKVLTSETYKVDLDYFWNLPHQL
;
A
#
# COMPACT_ATOMS: atom_id res chain seq x y z
N MET A 1 -13.83 7.98 6.38
CA MET A 1 -12.82 6.94 6.65
C MET A 1 -11.87 7.11 5.49
N ALA A 2 -10.62 7.53 5.70
CA ALA A 2 -9.70 7.67 4.58
C ALA A 2 -9.28 6.26 4.18
N MET A 3 -9.98 5.69 3.20
CA MET A 3 -9.65 4.38 2.67
C MET A 3 -8.61 4.60 1.57
N PHE A 4 -7.33 4.51 1.95
CA PHE A 4 -6.25 4.50 0.98
C PHE A 4 -6.24 3.12 0.35
N ASN A 5 -6.69 3.03 -0.89
CA ASN A 5 -6.71 1.80 -1.66
C ASN A 5 -5.51 1.80 -2.59
N ILE A 6 -4.54 0.97 -2.26
CA ILE A 6 -3.39 0.72 -3.12
C ILE A 6 -3.59 -0.65 -3.74
N ILE A 7 -3.31 -0.74 -5.03
CA ILE A 7 -3.09 -2.00 -5.71
C ILE A 7 -1.61 -2.12 -5.96
N ALA A 8 -0.99 -3.19 -5.49
CA ALA A 8 0.35 -3.53 -5.92
C ALA A 8 0.28 -4.80 -6.77
N SER A 9 0.77 -4.76 -8.01
CA SER A 9 0.81 -5.91 -8.92
C SER A 9 2.23 -6.42 -9.11
N ILE A 10 2.40 -7.69 -9.46
CA ILE A 10 3.70 -8.26 -9.84
C ILE A 10 3.58 -8.93 -11.21
N ASP A 11 4.57 -8.71 -12.08
CA ASP A 11 4.56 -9.29 -13.43
C ASP A 11 5.03 -10.76 -13.43
N ASP A 12 5.84 -11.15 -12.43
CA ASP A 12 6.33 -12.51 -12.21
C ASP A 12 5.62 -13.13 -11.00
N THR A 13 4.76 -14.12 -11.26
CA THR A 13 3.90 -14.74 -10.23
C THR A 13 4.57 -15.93 -9.53
N ALA A 14 5.80 -16.30 -9.89
CA ALA A 14 6.47 -17.51 -9.39
C ALA A 14 6.51 -17.57 -7.85
N ASP A 15 6.68 -16.41 -7.20
CA ASP A 15 6.82 -16.30 -5.74
C ASP A 15 5.64 -15.57 -5.06
N PHE A 16 4.54 -15.33 -5.77
CA PHE A 16 3.45 -14.48 -5.29
C PHE A 16 2.90 -14.93 -3.92
N TYR A 17 2.65 -16.23 -3.74
CA TYR A 17 2.15 -16.77 -2.47
C TYR A 17 3.16 -16.70 -1.33
N GLU A 18 4.46 -16.82 -1.62
CA GLU A 18 5.51 -16.68 -0.62
C GLU A 18 5.63 -15.22 -0.14
N ILE A 19 5.51 -14.28 -1.07
CA ILE A 19 5.52 -12.85 -0.76
C ILE A 19 4.26 -12.46 0.03
N LEU A 20 3.09 -13.00 -0.33
CA LEU A 20 1.85 -12.84 0.45
C LEU A 20 2.00 -13.37 1.88
N ARG A 21 2.66 -14.50 2.07
CA ARG A 21 2.92 -15.03 3.41
C ARG A 21 3.83 -14.08 4.20
N SER A 22 4.93 -13.66 3.59
CA SER A 22 5.91 -12.75 4.19
C SER A 22 5.30 -11.42 4.61
N ILE A 23 4.45 -10.82 3.78
CA ILE A 23 3.80 -9.54 4.09
C ILE A 23 2.69 -9.70 5.13
N SER A 24 2.07 -10.88 5.22
CA SER A 24 1.06 -11.18 6.24
C SER A 24 1.67 -11.22 7.66
N GLU A 25 2.93 -11.65 7.76
CA GLU A 25 3.70 -11.76 9.00
C GLU A 25 4.26 -10.41 9.49
N MET A 26 4.21 -9.34 8.68
CA MET A 26 4.64 -8.00 9.10
C MET A 26 3.76 -7.48 10.25
N PRO A 27 4.35 -7.01 11.36
CA PRO A 27 3.61 -6.46 12.49
C PRO A 27 2.89 -5.19 12.06
N ARG A 28 1.56 -5.24 12.01
CA ARG A 28 0.70 -4.16 11.52
C ARG A 28 -0.43 -3.89 12.51
N ARG A 29 -0.72 -2.62 12.76
CA ARG A 29 -1.81 -2.16 13.64
C ARG A 29 -2.85 -1.34 12.90
N PHE A 30 -2.48 -0.68 11.82
CA PHE A 30 -3.33 0.26 11.10
C PHE A 30 -3.53 -0.11 9.63
N VAL A 31 -2.61 -0.89 9.05
CA VAL A 31 -2.56 -1.25 7.64
C VAL A 31 -3.03 -2.70 7.44
N ASN A 32 -4.18 -2.85 6.81
CA ASN A 32 -4.71 -4.12 6.37
C ASN A 32 -4.28 -4.41 4.93
N ILE A 33 -3.87 -5.64 4.66
CA ILE A 33 -3.40 -6.09 3.35
C ILE A 33 -4.19 -7.35 3.03
N PHE A 34 -4.72 -7.43 1.82
CA PHE A 34 -5.47 -8.59 1.35
C PHE A 34 -5.02 -8.96 -0.07
N PRO A 35 -4.99 -10.24 -0.42
CA PRO A 35 -4.65 -10.66 -1.77
C PRO A 35 -5.72 -10.20 -2.76
N VAL A 36 -5.28 -9.76 -3.93
CA VAL A 36 -6.11 -9.55 -5.11
C VAL A 36 -5.66 -10.58 -6.12
N VAL A 37 -6.52 -11.56 -6.39
CA VAL A 37 -6.22 -12.61 -7.36
C VAL A 37 -6.97 -12.31 -8.64
N SER A 38 -6.25 -12.34 -9.75
CA SER A 38 -6.78 -12.18 -11.09
C SER A 38 -7.97 -13.12 -11.29
N SER A 39 -9.00 -12.58 -11.92
CA SER A 39 -10.22 -13.29 -12.27
C SER A 39 -10.62 -12.90 -13.68
N ASN A 40 -11.69 -13.47 -14.22
CA ASN A 40 -12.19 -13.07 -15.55
C ASN A 40 -12.55 -11.57 -15.67
N LEU A 41 -12.62 -10.84 -14.54
CA LEU A 41 -12.88 -9.40 -14.47
C LEU A 41 -11.64 -8.55 -14.14
N GLN A 42 -10.52 -9.15 -13.72
CA GLN A 42 -9.32 -8.47 -13.25
C GLN A 42 -8.05 -9.10 -13.85
N SER A 43 -7.22 -8.29 -14.50
CA SER A 43 -6.11 -8.77 -15.34
C SER A 43 -4.76 -8.90 -14.63
N PHE A 44 -4.70 -8.79 -13.31
CA PHE A 44 -3.44 -8.86 -12.57
C PHE A 44 -3.62 -9.54 -11.21
N ASP A 45 -2.58 -10.24 -10.77
CA ASP A 45 -2.42 -10.69 -9.39
C ASP A 45 -1.69 -9.61 -8.59
N GLY A 46 -2.06 -9.45 -7.32
CA GLY A 46 -1.55 -8.36 -6.51
C GLY A 46 -2.02 -8.36 -5.05
N VAL A 47 -1.83 -7.22 -4.40
CA VAL A 47 -2.36 -6.96 -3.07
C VAL A 47 -3.15 -5.66 -3.04
N GLY A 48 -4.28 -5.71 -2.34
CA GLY A 48 -5.02 -4.55 -1.91
C GLY A 48 -4.57 -4.13 -0.52
N ILE A 49 -4.34 -2.84 -0.33
CA ILE A 49 -3.97 -2.26 0.97
C ILE A 49 -5.07 -1.30 1.39
N THR A 50 -5.47 -1.37 2.66
CA THR A 50 -6.43 -0.45 3.28
C THR A 50 -5.87 0.05 4.61
N VAL A 51 -6.18 1.30 4.95
CA VAL A 51 -5.71 1.95 6.18
C VAL A 51 -6.91 2.25 7.09
N SER A 52 -6.79 1.87 8.36
CA SER A 52 -7.82 2.05 9.39
C SER A 52 -7.31 2.99 10.47
N GLY A 53 -7.92 4.16 10.60
CA GLY A 53 -7.60 5.13 11.64
C GLY A 53 -7.97 6.55 11.22
N LYS A 54 -8.66 7.28 12.11
CA LYS A 54 -9.05 8.70 11.91
C LYS A 54 -8.49 9.65 12.97
N GLU A 55 -7.86 9.11 14.00
CA GLU A 55 -7.31 9.92 15.09
C GLU A 55 -6.05 10.62 14.62
N LEU A 56 -6.01 11.95 14.78
CA LEU A 56 -4.86 12.78 14.40
C LEU A 56 -3.55 12.26 15.02
N ASP A 57 -3.62 11.75 16.24
CA ASP A 57 -2.47 11.23 17.00
C ASP A 57 -1.87 9.94 16.41
N ASN A 58 -2.59 9.25 15.53
CA ASN A 58 -2.14 8.03 14.88
C ASN A 58 -1.67 8.25 13.45
N LEU A 59 -1.78 9.47 12.91
CA LEU A 59 -1.42 9.77 11.53
C LEU A 59 0.05 9.50 11.20
N PHE A 60 0.96 9.89 12.09
CA PHE A 60 2.38 9.62 11.93
C PHE A 60 2.67 8.12 11.91
N LYS A 61 2.06 7.37 12.84
CA LYS A 61 2.21 5.90 12.92
C LYS A 61 1.64 5.19 11.69
N ILE A 62 0.50 5.66 11.20
CA ILE A 62 -0.12 5.18 9.96
C ILE A 62 0.83 5.39 8.78
N LYS A 63 1.44 6.58 8.64
CA LYS A 63 2.41 6.86 7.57
C LYS A 63 3.63 5.97 7.65
N GLU A 64 4.20 5.80 8.85
CA GLU A 64 5.36 4.95 9.07
C GLU A 64 5.05 3.49 8.70
N GLU A 65 3.95 2.94 9.20
CA GLU A 65 3.55 1.55 8.93
C GLU A 65 3.26 1.34 7.44
N LEU A 66 2.54 2.27 6.80
CA LEU A 66 2.25 2.21 5.37
C LEU A 66 3.54 2.31 4.53
N PHE A 67 4.47 3.18 4.92
CA PHE A 67 5.77 3.29 4.23
C PHE A 67 6.57 1.99 4.31
N GLN A 68 6.62 1.35 5.48
CA GLN A 68 7.30 0.06 5.64
C GLN A 68 6.71 -1.02 4.72
N VAL A 69 5.38 -1.09 4.64
CA VAL A 69 4.67 -2.02 3.73
C VAL A 69 5.04 -1.74 2.27
N LEU A 70 5.10 -0.48 1.87
CA LEU A 70 5.42 -0.13 0.48
C LEU A 70 6.88 -0.35 0.12
N VAL A 71 7.81 -0.06 1.04
CA VAL A 71 9.23 -0.39 0.88
C VAL A 71 9.40 -1.88 0.65
N PHE A 72 8.76 -2.70 1.49
CA PHE A 72 8.77 -4.15 1.31
C PHE A 72 8.25 -4.57 -0.08
N LEU A 73 7.13 -4.00 -0.53
CA LEU A 73 6.57 -4.32 -1.85
C LEU A 73 7.50 -3.92 -3.00
N TRP A 74 8.13 -2.74 -2.94
CA TRP A 74 9.10 -2.31 -3.95
C TRP A 74 10.35 -3.19 -3.97
N GLU A 75 10.87 -3.61 -2.82
CA GLU A 75 11.97 -4.56 -2.73
C GLU A 75 11.63 -5.92 -3.37
N LYS A 76 10.36 -6.31 -3.30
CA LYS A 76 9.80 -7.49 -3.98
C LYS A 76 9.34 -7.23 -5.42
N LYS A 77 9.75 -6.09 -6.00
CA LYS A 77 9.48 -5.69 -7.39
C LYS A 77 7.98 -5.54 -7.74
N PHE A 78 7.13 -5.29 -6.74
CA PHE A 78 5.75 -4.94 -7.00
C PHE A 78 5.64 -3.55 -7.63
N ILE A 79 4.77 -3.42 -8.61
CA ILE A 79 4.34 -2.15 -9.17
C ILE A 79 3.16 -1.65 -8.33
N VAL A 80 3.44 -0.67 -7.50
CA VAL A 80 2.46 -0.06 -6.59
C VAL A 80 1.69 1.05 -7.31
N ARG A 81 0.36 1.01 -7.28
CA ARG A 81 -0.54 1.96 -7.93
C ARG A 81 -1.62 2.44 -6.98
N GLU A 82 -1.98 3.71 -7.09
CA GLU A 82 -3.17 4.24 -6.45
C GLU A 82 -4.44 3.73 -7.18
N LEU A 83 -5.45 3.27 -6.44
CA LEU A 83 -6.68 2.72 -7.03
C LEU A 83 -7.45 3.75 -7.88
N TYR A 84 -7.49 5.01 -7.47
CA TYR A 84 -8.40 6.00 -8.05
C TYR A 84 -7.93 6.58 -9.39
N ASN A 85 -6.63 6.82 -9.55
CA ASN A 85 -6.06 7.45 -10.76
C ASN A 85 -5.06 6.53 -11.50
N GLY A 86 -4.72 5.35 -10.94
CA GLY A 86 -3.77 4.40 -11.52
C GLY A 86 -2.32 4.87 -11.52
N LYS A 87 -2.00 6.00 -10.86
CA LYS A 87 -0.66 6.56 -10.77
C LYS A 87 0.27 5.57 -10.06
N VAL A 88 1.43 5.32 -10.67
CA VAL A 88 2.47 4.49 -10.06
C VAL A 88 3.09 5.28 -8.92
N LEU A 89 3.11 4.67 -7.74
CA LEU A 89 3.76 5.19 -6.55
C LEU A 89 5.19 4.65 -6.48
N THR A 90 6.14 5.56 -6.38
CA THR A 90 7.57 5.30 -6.16
C THR A 90 7.99 5.85 -4.80
N SER A 91 9.14 5.43 -4.28
CA SER A 91 9.69 5.94 -3.02
C SER A 91 9.84 7.48 -3.00
N GLU A 92 10.08 8.10 -4.16
CA GLU A 92 10.23 9.54 -4.32
C GLU A 92 8.88 10.27 -4.38
N THR A 93 7.91 9.72 -5.12
CA THR A 93 6.57 10.33 -5.30
C THR A 93 5.69 10.13 -4.06
N TYR A 94 5.89 9.04 -3.33
CA TYR A 94 5.09 8.66 -2.17
C TYR A 94 5.14 9.67 -1.02
N LYS A 95 6.32 10.26 -0.71
CA LYS A 95 6.46 11.21 0.41
C LYS A 95 5.65 12.49 0.20
N VAL A 96 5.61 12.98 -1.04
CA VAL A 96 4.91 14.23 -1.40
C VAL A 96 3.41 13.98 -1.54
N ASP A 97 3.04 12.85 -2.15
CA ASP A 97 1.65 12.52 -2.42
C ASP A 97 0.87 12.26 -1.11
N LEU A 98 1.45 11.57 -0.12
CA LEU A 98 0.75 11.26 1.14
C LEU A 98 0.35 12.50 1.96
N ASP A 99 1.23 13.49 2.03
CA ASP A 99 0.99 14.74 2.76
C ASP A 99 -0.18 15.51 2.14
N TYR A 100 -0.19 15.56 0.81
CA TYR A 100 -1.26 16.17 0.02
C TYR A 100 -2.59 15.40 0.15
N PHE A 101 -2.56 14.07 0.04
CA PHE A 101 -3.76 13.23 0.05
C PHE A 101 -4.51 13.21 1.38
N TRP A 102 -3.81 13.33 2.51
CA TRP A 102 -4.45 13.34 3.83
C TRP A 102 -4.78 14.74 4.32
N ASN A 103 -4.58 15.78 3.48
CA ASN A 103 -4.80 17.18 3.81
C ASN A 103 -4.16 17.53 5.16
N LEU A 104 -2.97 16.97 5.41
CA LEU A 104 -2.29 17.10 6.68
C LEU A 104 -1.68 18.49 6.73
N PRO A 105 -1.73 19.19 7.88
CA PRO A 105 -1.06 20.48 8.00
C PRO A 105 0.40 20.30 7.59
N HIS A 106 0.83 21.09 6.60
CA HIS A 106 2.16 20.99 5.97
C HIS A 106 3.33 21.33 6.90
N GLN A 107 3.12 21.47 8.21
CA GLN A 107 4.11 21.91 9.18
C GLN A 107 3.84 21.26 10.55
N LEU A 108 4.87 20.66 11.13
CA LEU A 108 5.02 20.49 12.59
C LEU A 108 5.42 21.84 13.20
#